data_AF-A0A937BUL0-F1
#
_entry.id   AF-A0A937BUL0-F1
#
_cell.length_a   1.000
_cell.length_b   1.000
_cell.length_c   1.000
_cell.angle_alpha   90.00
_cell.angle_beta   90.00
_cell.angle_gamma   90.00
#
_symmetry.space_group_name_H-M   'P 1'
#
loop_
_entity.id
_entity.type
_entity.pdbx_description
1 polymer ?
#
loop_
_entity_poly.entity_id
_entity_poly.type
_entity_poly.pdbx_seq_one_letter_code
_entity_poly.pdbx_strand_id
1 'polypeptide(L)' 'MKSISFKLEQDVALLEKATKKNVVQLLLLQSGIVKILGSNGFPVYSTQSKAGVFSFNLDILPTDSYTLLVSANHIML' A
#
# COMPACT_ATOMS: atom_id res chain seq x y z
N MET A 1 8.12 17.97 -5.93
CA MET A 1 8.13 16.94 -4.85
C MET A 1 7.04 15.92 -5.17
N LYS A 2 7.34 14.61 -5.16
CA LYS A 2 6.29 13.57 -5.22
C LYS A 2 5.54 13.57 -3.88
N SER A 3 4.25 13.86 -3.89
CA SER A 3 3.41 13.80 -2.68
C SER A 3 2.50 12.58 -2.77
N ILE A 4 2.57 11.71 -1.78
CA ILE A 4 1.79 10.47 -1.73
C ILE A 4 1.02 10.49 -0.43
N SER A 5 -0.30 10.42 -0.54
CA SER A 5 -1.24 10.46 0.58
C SER A 5 -1.77 9.06 0.83
N PHE A 6 -1.47 8.49 1.99
CA PHE A 6 -1.96 7.16 2.35
C PHE A 6 -3.35 7.28 2.96
N LYS A 7 -4.32 6.55 2.41
CA LYS A 7 -5.60 6.30 3.08
C LYS A 7 -5.65 4.82 3.43
N LEU A 8 -5.30 4.50 4.67
CA LEU A 8 -5.40 3.13 5.16
C LEU A 8 -6.87 2.81 5.45
N GLU A 9 -7.38 1.75 4.84
CA GLU A 9 -8.63 1.11 5.27
C GLU A 9 -8.32 0.09 6.38
N GLN A 10 -9.36 -0.41 7.06
CA GLN A 10 -9.25 -1.24 8.27
C GLN A 10 -8.19 -2.36 8.15
N ASP A 11 -7.50 -2.64 9.27
CA ASP A 11 -6.50 -3.72 9.46
C ASP A 11 -5.06 -3.50 8.98
N VAL A 12 -4.64 -2.24 8.79
CA VAL A 12 -3.25 -1.88 8.48
C VAL A 12 -2.67 -0.95 9.53
N ALA A 13 -1.48 -1.29 10.05
CA ALA A 13 -0.65 -0.36 10.80
C ALA A 13 0.42 0.22 9.86
N LEU A 14 0.42 1.55 9.68
CA LEU A 14 1.48 2.24 8.94
C LEU A 14 2.77 2.11 9.77
N LEU A 15 3.75 1.31 9.31
CA LEU A 15 4.91 1.02 10.15
C LEU A 15 5.93 2.16 10.13
N GLU A 16 6.19 2.74 8.96
CA GLU A 16 6.98 3.97 8.81
C GLU A 16 7.03 4.36 7.32
N LYS A 17 6.96 5.66 7.01
CA LYS A 17 7.43 6.18 5.72
C LYS A 17 8.95 6.23 5.81
N ALA A 18 9.65 5.14 5.50
CA ALA A 18 11.13 5.11 5.56
C ALA A 18 11.71 6.13 4.57
N THR A 19 12.06 7.31 5.08
CA THR A 19 12.36 8.56 4.35
C THR A 19 13.69 8.59 3.60
N LYS A 20 14.44 7.48 3.53
CA LYS A 20 15.77 7.44 2.87
C LYS A 20 15.76 6.88 1.45
N LYS A 21 14.70 6.17 1.04
CA LYS A 21 14.44 5.72 -0.33
C LYS A 21 12.94 5.89 -0.55
N ASN A 22 12.44 6.19 -1.76
CA ASN A 22 11.00 6.34 -2.01
C ASN A 22 10.27 4.98 -1.91
N VAL A 23 10.31 4.34 -0.74
CA VAL A 23 9.79 3.02 -0.45
C VAL A 23 8.74 3.17 0.64
N VAL A 24 7.58 2.57 0.41
CA VAL A 24 6.52 2.45 1.42
C VAL A 24 6.68 1.11 2.07
N GLN A 25 6.72 1.10 3.41
CA GLN A 25 6.70 -0.12 4.19
C GLN A 25 5.45 -0.14 5.06
N LEU A 26 4.76 -1.27 5.04
CA LEU A 26 3.55 -1.50 5.82
C LEU A 26 3.73 -2.81 6.56
N LEU A 27 3.29 -2.87 7.81
CA LEU A 27 3.08 -4.14 8.47
C LEU A 27 1.63 -4.56 8.23
N LEU A 28 1.48 -5.65 7.48
CA LEU A 28 0.20 -6.29 7.29
C LEU A 28 -0.02 -7.27 8.44
N LEU A 29 -1.05 -7.04 9.24
CA LEU A 29 -1.40 -7.91 10.36
C LEU A 29 -2.02 -9.24 9.89
N GLN A 30 -2.50 -9.28 8.64
CA GLN A 30 -3.10 -10.45 8.02
C GLN A 30 -2.81 -10.50 6.51
N SER A 31 -3.01 -11.67 5.92
CA SER A 31 -2.88 -11.85 4.46
C SER A 31 -4.06 -11.20 3.72
N GLY A 32 -3.81 -10.67 2.54
CA GLY A 32 -4.83 -9.93 1.80
C GLY A 32 -4.37 -9.46 0.43
N ILE A 33 -5.10 -8.51 -0.14
CA ILE A 33 -4.76 -7.86 -1.40
C ILE A 33 -4.33 -6.43 -1.11
N VAL A 34 -3.15 -6.07 -1.60
CA VAL A 34 -2.65 -4.69 -1.58
C VAL A 34 -2.88 -4.10 -2.97
N LYS A 35 -3.55 -2.95 -3.03
CA LYS A 35 -3.79 -2.19 -4.25
C LYS A 35 -3.23 -0.78 -4.10
N ILE A 36 -2.66 -0.25 -5.17
CA ILE A 36 -2.30 1.16 -5.28
C ILE A 36 -3.17 1.75 -6.38
N LEU A 37 -3.97 2.74 -6.03
CA LEU A 37 -4.83 3.48 -6.93
C LEU A 37 -4.13 4.78 -7.33
N GLY A 38 -4.20 5.13 -8.62
CA GLY A 38 -3.83 6.46 -9.09
C GLY A 38 -4.78 7.54 -8.59
N SER A 39 -4.47 8.79 -8.91
CA SER A 39 -5.32 9.96 -8.61
C SER A 39 -6.71 9.86 -9.25
N ASN A 40 -6.84 9.10 -10.34
CA ASN A 40 -8.10 8.79 -11.03
C ASN A 40 -8.91 7.65 -10.37
N GLY A 41 -8.44 7.08 -9.27
CA GLY A 41 -9.10 5.97 -8.57
C GLY A 41 -8.90 4.58 -9.19
N PHE A 42 -8.21 4.47 -10.32
CA PHE A 42 -7.96 3.19 -10.97
C PHE A 42 -6.71 2.49 -10.38
N PRO A 43 -6.73 1.16 -10.22
CA PRO A 43 -5.59 0.42 -9.72
C PRO A 43 -4.43 0.45 -10.73
N VAL A 44 -3.30 0.99 -10.30
CA VAL A 44 -2.03 0.96 -11.03
C VAL A 44 -1.14 -0.22 -10.59
N TYR A 45 -1.43 -0.78 -9.42
CA TYR A 45 -0.76 -1.96 -8.89
C TYR A 45 -1.73 -2.77 -8.03
N SER A 46 -1.65 -4.09 -8.09
CA SER A 46 -2.41 -5.01 -7.25
C SER A 46 -1.62 -6.30 -7.03
N THR A 47 -1.45 -6.72 -5.80
CA THR A 47 -0.83 -8.02 -5.46
C THR A 47 -1.53 -8.67 -4.29
N GLN A 48 -1.53 -10.01 -4.26
CA GLN A 48 -1.75 -10.71 -2.99
C GLN A 48 -0.50 -10.54 -2.12
N SER A 49 -0.71 -10.34 -0.82
CA SER A 49 0.34 -10.28 0.18
C SER A 49 0.02 -11.21 1.33
N LYS A 50 1.06 -11.76 1.94
CA LYS A 50 0.97 -12.45 3.21
C LYS A 50 1.07 -11.44 4.36
N ALA A 51 0.64 -11.86 5.55
CA ALA A 51 0.95 -11.13 6.78
C ALA A 51 2.47 -10.93 6.92
N GLY A 52 2.88 -9.79 7.46
CA GLY A 52 4.28 -9.37 7.57
C GLY A 52 4.57 -8.04 6.88
N VAL A 53 5.86 -7.76 6.66
CA VAL A 53 6.30 -6.49 6.07
C VAL A 53 6.11 -6.51 4.56
N PHE A 54 5.20 -5.66 4.09
CA PHE A 54 5.07 -5.33 2.68
C PHE A 54 5.94 -4.12 2.35
N SER A 55 6.76 -4.24 1.31
CA SER A 55 7.59 -3.13 0.82
C SER A 55 7.27 -2.86 -0.65
N PHE A 56 7.03 -1.60 -0.98
CA PHE A 56 6.78 -1.17 -2.36
C PHE A 56 7.64 0.02 -2.74
N ASN A 57 8.34 -0.09 -3.88
CA ASN A 57 9.17 0.98 -4.41
C ASN A 57 8.31 1.94 -5.26
N LEU A 58 8.19 3.19 -4.83
CA LEU A 58 7.43 4.24 -5.51
C LEU A 58 8.18 4.86 -6.69
N ASP A 59 9.48 4.58 -6.87
CA ASP A 59 10.24 5.08 -8.00
C ASP A 59 9.73 4.53 -9.34
N ILE A 60 9.04 3.38 -9.32
CA ILE A 60 8.41 2.79 -10.51
C ILE A 60 7.13 3.53 -10.93
N LEU A 61 6.60 4.40 -10.07
CA LEU A 61 5.38 5.16 -10.34
C LEU A 61 5.72 6.61 -10.77
N PRO A 62 4.96 7.17 -11.72
CA PRO A 62 5.02 8.59 -12.06
C PRO A 62 4.84 9.51 -10.84
N THR A 63 5.19 10.78 -11.00
CA THR A 63 4.89 11.80 -9.97
C THR A 63 3.40 12.10 -9.98
N ASP A 64 2.65 11.51 -9.05
CA ASP A 64 1.22 11.74 -8.86
C ASP A 64 0.82 11.45 -7.40
N SER A 65 -0.44 11.74 -7.05
CA SER A 65 -1.08 11.29 -5.82
C SER A 65 -1.60 9.87 -5.99
N TYR A 66 -1.33 9.02 -4.99
CA TYR A 66 -1.77 7.62 -4.98
C TYR A 66 -2.49 7.30 -3.69
N THR A 67 -3.50 6.43 -3.77
CA THR A 67 -4.17 5.84 -2.61
C THR A 67 -3.75 4.38 -2.48
N LEU A 68 -3.33 3.98 -1.28
CA LEU A 68 -2.98 2.59 -0.99
C LEU A 68 -4.15 1.92 -0.27
N LEU A 69 -4.75 0.91 -0.87
CA LEU A 69 -5.79 0.08 -0.26
C LEU A 69 -5.21 -1.28 0.12
N VAL A 70 -5.62 -1.78 1.28
CA VAL A 70 -5.33 -3.15 1.70
C VAL A 70 -6.66 -3.77 2.09
N SER A 71 -7.06 -4.84 1.39
CA SER A 71 -8.22 -5.63 1.78
C SER A 71 -7.72 -6.94 2.38
N ALA A 72 -7.95 -7.15 3.65
CA ALA A 72 -7.76 -8.46 4.25
C ALA A 72 -8.69 -9.48 3.60
N ASN A 73 -8.16 -10.66 3.30
CA ASN A 73 -9.05 -11.79 3.04
C ASN A 73 -9.63 -12.22 4.39
N HIS A 74 -10.79 -11.68 4.77
CA HIS A 74 -11.63 -12.34 5.77
C HIS A 74 -12.11 -13.66 5.17
N ILE A 75 -11.27 -14.69 5.25
CA ILE A 75 -11.79 -16.06 5.17
C ILE A 75 -12.51 -16.25 6.50
N MET A 76 -13.83 -15.98 6.53
CA MET A 76 -14.69 -16.53 7.58
C MET A 76 -14.57 -18.04 7.47
N LEU A 77 -13.89 -18.64 8.44
CA LEU A 77 -14.02 -20.07 8.76
C LEU A 77 -15.27 -20.27 9.62
#